data_AF-A0ABD0MAX7-F1
#
_entry.id   AF-A0ABD0MAX7-F1
#
_cell.length_a   1.000
_cell.length_b   1.000
_cell.length_c   1.000
_cell.angle_alpha   90.00
_cell.angle_beta   90.00
_cell.angle_gamma   90.00
#
_symmetry.space_group_name_H-M   'P 1'
#
loop_
_entity.id
_entity.type
_entity.pdbx_description
1 polymer ?
#
loop_
_entity_poly.entity_id
_entity_poly.type
_entity_poly.pdbx_seq_one_letter_code
_entity_poly.pdbx_strand_id
1 'polypeptide(L)'
;DYCPPVNDSLRCWPATPPNTTVFGPCPTSLGLGNGTAQLAHRTCAANGTWLHGNWTNYSACMDLSSLPHYTPQPHPLDDFVGALQIELAETLRDIYLAASIISLVFLLLTLFIFCYFRSLQCSRISIHKHLVVSFIFRFILILVMMQPFFTTPDMSYRQI
;
A
#
# COMPACT_ATOMS: atom_id res chain seq x y z
N ASP A 1 6.23 -44.30 -15.05
CA ASP A 1 5.90 -42.87 -15.22
C ASP A 1 6.46 -42.06 -14.09
N TYR A 2 6.89 -40.81 -14.35
CA TYR A 2 7.40 -39.86 -13.35
C TYR A 2 6.80 -38.49 -13.65
N CYS A 3 6.57 -37.68 -12.63
CA CYS A 3 6.27 -36.27 -12.86
C CYS A 3 7.52 -35.55 -13.40
N PRO A 4 7.42 -34.77 -14.48
CA PRO A 4 8.56 -34.11 -15.11
C PRO A 4 9.12 -32.99 -14.20
N PRO A 5 10.43 -32.67 -14.30
CA PRO A 5 10.99 -31.54 -13.57
C PRO A 5 10.34 -30.24 -14.04
N VAL A 6 10.05 -29.34 -13.11
CA VAL A 6 9.31 -28.09 -13.39
C VAL A 6 9.84 -26.94 -12.54
N ASN A 7 9.89 -25.75 -13.13
CA ASN A 7 10.17 -24.50 -12.44
C ASN A 7 8.85 -23.75 -12.21
N ASP A 8 8.54 -23.42 -10.96
CA ASP A 8 7.35 -22.63 -10.59
C ASP A 8 7.65 -21.13 -10.42
N SER A 9 8.76 -20.64 -10.98
CA SER A 9 9.28 -19.28 -10.85
C SER A 9 9.85 -18.92 -9.48
N LEU A 10 9.65 -19.77 -8.46
CA LEU A 10 10.25 -19.62 -7.13
C LEU A 10 11.34 -20.67 -6.87
N ARG A 11 11.16 -21.90 -7.35
CA ARG A 11 12.05 -23.04 -7.15
C ARG A 11 11.97 -24.05 -8.30
N CYS A 12 13.10 -24.71 -8.54
CA CYS A 12 13.16 -25.89 -9.39
C CYS A 12 12.75 -27.16 -8.61
N TRP A 13 11.78 -27.90 -9.14
CA TRP A 13 11.32 -29.18 -8.60
C TRP A 13 11.89 -30.36 -9.41
N PRO A 14 12.47 -31.37 -8.75
CA PRO A 14 13.06 -32.51 -9.43
C PRO A 14 11.98 -33.48 -9.96
N ALA A 15 12.38 -34.36 -10.88
CA ALA A 15 11.54 -35.45 -11.32
C ALA A 15 11.15 -36.33 -10.12
N THR A 16 9.85 -36.58 -9.95
CA THR A 16 9.30 -37.19 -8.73
C THR A 16 8.47 -38.42 -9.09
N PRO A 17 8.65 -39.56 -8.38
CA PRO A 17 7.89 -40.78 -8.68
C PRO A 17 6.38 -40.59 -8.45
N PRO A 18 5.54 -41.36 -9.14
CA PRO A 18 4.10 -41.25 -9.06
C PRO A 18 3.62 -41.63 -7.66
N ASN A 19 2.55 -40.99 -7.20
CA ASN A 19 1.99 -41.17 -5.87
C ASN A 19 2.94 -40.80 -4.71
N THR A 20 3.82 -39.82 -4.93
CA THR A 20 4.75 -39.32 -3.89
C THR A 20 4.72 -37.80 -3.77
N THR A 21 5.04 -37.31 -2.57
CA THR A 21 5.16 -35.88 -2.28
C THR A 21 6.64 -35.51 -2.12
N VAL A 22 7.07 -34.49 -2.84
CA VAL A 22 8.41 -33.92 -2.74
C VAL A 22 8.38 -32.64 -1.92
N PHE A 23 9.38 -32.45 -1.07
CA PHE A 23 9.52 -31.29 -0.19
C PHE A 23 10.75 -30.47 -0.57
N GLY A 24 10.67 -29.15 -0.40
CA GLY A 24 11.76 -28.24 -0.71
C GLY A 24 11.80 -27.07 0.28
N PRO A 25 12.99 -26.51 0.58
CA PRO A 25 13.10 -25.36 1.46
C PRO A 25 12.36 -24.14 0.90
N CYS A 26 11.79 -23.33 1.79
CA CYS A 26 11.16 -22.06 1.41
C CYS A 26 12.16 -21.11 0.74
N PRO A 27 11.77 -20.39 -0.32
CA PRO A 27 12.64 -19.44 -1.03
C PRO A 27 12.81 -18.15 -0.21
N THR A 28 14.07 -17.80 0.09
CA THR A 28 14.40 -16.60 0.88
C THR A 28 14.27 -15.29 0.09
N SER A 29 14.23 -15.35 -1.25
CA SER A 29 14.27 -14.19 -2.16
C SER A 29 13.03 -13.27 -2.11
N LEU A 30 11.96 -13.68 -1.44
CA LEU A 30 10.71 -12.92 -1.29
C LEU A 30 10.39 -12.55 0.17
N GLY A 31 11.33 -12.75 1.10
CA GLY A 31 11.05 -12.60 2.54
C GLY A 31 10.14 -13.70 3.10
N LEU A 32 9.88 -14.77 2.34
CA LEU A 32 9.13 -15.94 2.80
C LEU A 32 10.06 -16.89 3.58
N GLY A 33 9.83 -16.96 4.89
CA GLY A 33 10.47 -17.92 5.80
C GLY A 33 11.76 -17.41 6.44
N ASN A 34 11.88 -17.60 7.76
CA ASN A 34 13.05 -17.23 8.56
C ASN A 34 14.13 -18.34 8.64
N GLY A 35 14.29 -19.09 7.54
CA GLY A 35 15.50 -19.86 7.29
C GLY A 35 15.68 -21.24 7.92
N THR A 36 14.82 -21.82 8.78
CA THR A 36 15.24 -23.08 9.45
C THR A 36 14.27 -24.23 9.68
N ALA A 37 12.97 -24.19 9.32
CA ALA A 37 12.14 -25.40 9.50
C ALA A 37 10.97 -25.61 8.51
N GLN A 38 10.59 -24.59 7.75
CA GLN A 38 9.41 -24.67 6.89
C GLN A 38 9.76 -25.20 5.51
N LEU A 39 8.95 -26.13 5.01
CA LEU A 39 9.12 -26.79 3.72
C LEU A 39 7.88 -26.58 2.86
N ALA A 40 8.09 -26.08 1.65
CA ALA A 40 7.09 -26.15 0.60
C ALA A 40 6.99 -27.58 0.07
N HIS A 41 5.84 -27.97 -0.51
CA HIS A 41 5.69 -29.30 -1.09
C HIS A 41 4.89 -29.32 -2.39
N ARG A 42 5.15 -30.36 -3.19
CA ARG A 42 4.36 -30.74 -4.37
C ARG A 42 4.09 -32.23 -4.34
N THR A 43 2.92 -32.63 -4.82
CA THR A 43 2.53 -34.04 -4.88
C THR A 43 2.35 -34.48 -6.33
N CYS A 44 2.99 -35.59 -6.67
CA CYS A 44 2.89 -36.25 -7.95
C CYS A 44 1.74 -37.28 -7.92
N ALA A 45 0.77 -37.14 -8.82
CA ALA A 45 -0.35 -38.08 -8.91
C ALA A 45 0.08 -39.44 -9.48
N ALA A 46 -0.74 -40.47 -9.27
CA ALA A 46 -0.48 -41.84 -9.74
C ALA A 46 -0.36 -41.94 -11.28
N ASN A 47 -0.97 -41.01 -12.01
CA ASN A 47 -0.90 -40.93 -13.47
C ASN A 47 0.39 -40.26 -13.99
N GLY A 48 1.36 -39.93 -13.13
CA GLY A 48 2.61 -39.28 -13.52
C GLY A 48 2.48 -37.79 -13.85
N THR A 49 1.42 -37.12 -13.37
CA THR A 49 1.22 -35.68 -13.54
C THR A 49 1.22 -34.94 -12.20
N TRP A 50 1.64 -33.69 -12.21
CA TRP A 50 1.62 -32.86 -11.00
C TRP A 50 0.18 -32.58 -10.57
N LEU A 51 -0.11 -32.79 -9.29
CA LEU A 51 -1.40 -32.40 -8.73
C LEU A 51 -1.55 -30.88 -8.82
N HIS A 52 -2.70 -30.43 -9.32
CA HIS A 52 -2.98 -29.01 -9.59
C HIS A 52 -2.04 -28.36 -10.63
N GLY A 53 -1.45 -29.15 -11.54
CA GLY A 53 -0.67 -28.64 -12.66
C GLY A 53 0.61 -27.95 -12.20
N ASN A 54 0.75 -26.64 -12.45
CA ASN A 54 1.92 -25.86 -12.05
C ASN A 54 1.78 -25.20 -10.67
N TRP A 55 0.97 -25.76 -9.77
CA TRP A 55 0.82 -25.24 -8.40
C TRP A 55 1.78 -25.91 -7.41
N THR A 56 2.17 -25.17 -6.38
CA THR A 56 3.04 -25.62 -5.27
C THR A 56 2.43 -25.16 -3.97
N ASN A 57 2.44 -26.02 -2.94
CA ASN A 57 1.97 -25.63 -1.63
C ASN A 57 3.06 -24.89 -0.84
N TYR A 58 2.87 -23.59 -0.69
CA TYR A 58 3.76 -22.70 0.07
C TYR A 58 3.13 -22.24 1.39
N SER A 59 2.04 -22.84 1.87
CA SER A 59 1.35 -22.39 3.09
C SER A 59 2.27 -22.38 4.32
N ALA A 60 3.14 -23.38 4.44
CA ALA A 60 4.15 -23.46 5.49
C ALA A 60 5.19 -22.34 5.40
N CYS A 61 5.41 -21.75 4.22
CA CYS A 61 6.34 -20.63 3.99
C CYS A 61 5.69 -19.25 4.19
N MET A 62 4.36 -19.20 4.26
CA MET A 62 3.57 -17.98 4.49
C MET A 62 3.21 -17.84 5.96
N ASP A 63 4.11 -18.21 6.86
CA ASP A 63 3.92 -17.90 8.26
C ASP A 63 4.15 -16.40 8.46
N LEU A 64 3.04 -15.64 8.34
CA LEU A 64 2.98 -14.19 8.53
C LEU A 64 3.37 -13.77 9.95
N SER A 65 3.44 -14.71 10.90
CA SER A 65 4.01 -14.44 12.24
C SER A 65 5.54 -14.47 12.25
N SER A 66 6.15 -15.05 11.21
CA SER A 66 7.59 -15.16 10.97
C SER A 66 8.06 -14.43 9.70
N LEU A 67 7.14 -13.76 8.98
CA LEU A 67 7.56 -12.68 8.11
C LEU A 67 8.50 -11.85 8.99
N PRO A 68 9.77 -11.68 8.60
CA PRO A 68 10.49 -10.59 9.20
C PRO A 68 9.56 -9.41 8.96
N HIS A 69 9.12 -8.76 10.04
CA HIS A 69 9.01 -7.32 9.99
C HIS A 69 10.14 -6.90 9.07
N TYR A 70 9.86 -6.23 7.96
CA TYR A 70 10.90 -5.61 7.18
C TYR A 70 11.55 -4.62 8.15
N THR A 71 12.45 -5.14 8.97
CA THR A 71 13.47 -4.43 9.67
C THR A 71 14.44 -4.26 8.51
N PRO A 72 14.49 -3.08 7.87
CA PRO A 72 15.78 -2.72 7.32
C PRO A 72 16.79 -3.05 8.42
N GLN A 73 17.93 -3.66 8.08
CA GLN A 73 19.00 -3.76 9.06
C GLN A 73 19.05 -2.42 9.78
N PRO A 74 19.02 -2.37 11.12
CA PRO A 74 19.00 -1.12 11.85
C PRO A 74 20.35 -0.45 11.60
N HIS A 75 20.48 0.19 10.45
CA HIS A 75 21.33 1.34 10.34
C HIS A 75 20.68 2.33 11.31
N PRO A 76 21.39 2.77 12.36
CA PRO A 76 20.85 3.74 13.32
C PRO A 76 20.36 5.03 12.63
N LEU A 77 20.72 5.21 11.35
CA LEU A 77 20.21 6.25 10.48
C LEU A 77 18.77 6.02 9.98
N ASP A 78 18.36 4.79 9.63
CA ASP A 78 17.06 4.53 9.01
C ASP A 78 15.89 4.58 10.00
N ASP A 79 16.07 4.12 11.24
CA ASP A 79 15.06 4.25 12.30
C ASP A 79 14.84 5.72 12.71
N PHE A 80 15.92 6.50 12.80
CA PHE A 80 15.85 7.93 13.08
C PHE A 80 15.21 8.70 11.92
N VAL A 81 15.56 8.35 10.68
CA VAL A 81 14.96 8.94 9.47
C VAL A 81 13.48 8.57 9.36
N GLY A 82 13.08 7.33 9.67
CA GLY A 82 11.69 6.90 9.69
C GLY A 82 10.86 7.66 10.73
N ALA A 83 11.36 7.76 11.97
CA ALA A 83 10.69 8.53 13.02
C ALA A 83 10.56 10.02 12.65
N LEU A 84 11.63 10.63 12.15
CA LEU A 84 11.63 12.03 11.68
C LEU A 84 10.67 12.24 10.50
N GLN A 85 10.60 11.29 9.56
CA GLN A 85 9.70 11.36 8.41
C GLN A 85 8.23 11.28 8.83
N ILE A 86 7.91 10.48 9.84
CA ILE A 86 6.55 10.36 10.38
C ILE A 86 6.14 11.68 11.06
N GLU A 87 6.98 12.25 11.94
CA GLU A 87 6.67 13.52 12.62
C GLU A 87 6.53 14.70 11.64
N LEU A 88 7.37 14.74 10.60
CA LEU A 88 7.28 15.75 9.55
C LEU A 88 5.99 15.59 8.73
N ALA A 89 5.62 14.36 8.38
CA ALA A 89 4.43 14.08 7.60
C ALA A 89 3.14 14.47 8.34
N GLU A 90 3.08 14.24 9.65
CA GLU A 90 1.96 14.66 10.50
C GLU A 90 1.84 16.17 10.59
N THR A 91 2.95 16.85 10.87
CA THR A 91 2.98 18.31 10.96
C THR A 91 2.58 18.97 9.63
N LEU A 92 3.11 18.47 8.50
CA LEU A 92 2.75 18.98 7.18
C LEU A 92 1.28 18.72 6.85
N ARG A 93 0.73 17.57 7.24
CA ARG A 93 -0.69 17.25 7.06
C ARG A 93 -1.58 18.24 7.79
N ASP A 94 -1.27 18.55 9.04
CA ASP A 94 -2.08 19.48 9.84
C ASP A 94 -2.03 20.90 9.28
N ILE A 95 -0.83 21.38 8.92
CA ILE A 95 -0.66 22.68 8.27
C ILE A 95 -1.45 22.73 6.96
N TYR A 96 -1.35 21.68 6.15
CA TYR A 96 -2.04 21.61 4.87
C TYR A 96 -3.57 21.61 5.02
N LEU A 97 -4.10 20.89 6.01
CA LEU A 97 -5.52 20.90 6.34
C LEU A 97 -5.99 22.30 6.75
N ALA A 98 -5.30 22.91 7.71
CA ALA A 98 -5.65 24.24 8.21
C ALA A 98 -5.60 25.28 7.09
N ALA A 99 -4.52 25.27 6.29
CA ALA A 99 -4.36 26.17 5.15
C ALA A 99 -5.42 25.95 4.06
N SER A 100 -5.82 24.70 3.81
CA SER A 100 -6.88 24.33 2.87
C SER A 100 -8.24 24.94 3.29
N ILE A 101 -8.60 24.80 4.57
CA ILE A 101 -9.85 25.36 5.11
C ILE A 101 -9.84 26.89 5.02
N ILE A 102 -8.74 27.53 5.45
CA ILE A 102 -8.60 29.00 5.39
C ILE A 102 -8.73 29.47 3.93
N SER A 103 -8.02 28.84 3.00
CA SER A 103 -8.07 29.18 1.58
C SER A 103 -9.49 29.02 1.01
N LEU A 104 -10.20 27.97 1.38
CA LEU A 104 -11.59 27.73 0.96
C LEU A 104 -12.51 28.86 1.42
N VAL A 105 -12.38 29.33 2.67
CA VAL A 105 -13.18 30.45 3.21
C VAL A 105 -12.92 31.74 2.42
N PHE A 106 -11.65 32.08 2.16
CA PHE A 106 -11.30 33.27 1.36
C PHE A 106 -11.81 33.18 -0.09
N LEU A 107 -11.76 32.00 -0.70
CA LEU A 107 -12.28 31.77 -2.04
C LEU A 107 -13.81 31.92 -2.09
N LEU A 108 -14.52 31.39 -1.09
CA LEU A 108 -15.97 31.54 -0.98
C LEU A 108 -16.37 33.01 -0.77
N LEU A 109 -15.65 33.75 0.09
CA LEU A 109 -15.86 35.18 0.29
C LEU A 109 -15.64 35.97 -1.01
N THR A 110 -14.57 35.66 -1.73
CA THR A 110 -14.24 36.28 -3.02
C THR A 110 -15.34 36.01 -4.05
N LEU A 111 -15.80 34.75 -4.16
CA LEU A 111 -16.90 34.37 -5.04
C LEU A 111 -18.20 35.10 -4.67
N PHE A 112 -18.50 35.20 -3.37
CA PHE A 112 -19.67 35.91 -2.86
C PHE A 112 -19.66 37.39 -3.27
N ILE A 113 -18.55 38.10 -3.06
CA ILE A 113 -18.40 39.51 -3.44
C ILE A 113 -18.61 39.70 -4.95
N PHE A 114 -17.99 38.85 -5.79
CA PHE A 114 -18.13 38.94 -7.24
C PHE A 114 -19.54 38.58 -7.76
N CYS A 115 -20.30 37.79 -7.02
CA CYS A 115 -21.69 37.47 -7.34
C CYS A 115 -22.66 38.55 -6.85
N TYR A 116 -22.45 39.09 -5.65
CA TYR A 116 -23.29 40.10 -5.01
C TYR A 116 -23.22 41.46 -5.73
N PHE A 117 -22.01 41.97 -6.00
CA PHE A 117 -21.84 43.25 -6.69
C PHE A 117 -22.02 43.08 -8.20
N ARG A 118 -23.28 43.13 -8.65
CA ARG A 118 -23.66 43.09 -10.07
C ARG A 118 -22.96 44.18 -10.92
N SER A 119 -22.61 45.30 -10.29
CA SER A 119 -21.88 46.42 -10.91
C SER A 119 -20.44 46.07 -11.36
N LEU A 120 -19.80 45.07 -10.72
CA LEU A 120 -18.43 44.65 -11.04
C LEU A 120 -18.36 43.55 -12.13
N GLN A 121 -19.50 43.18 -12.73
CA GLN A 121 -19.59 42.07 -13.68
C GLN A 121 -19.13 42.47 -15.09
N CYS A 122 -17.82 42.40 -15.32
CA CYS A 122 -17.19 42.54 -16.65
C CYS A 122 -16.79 41.16 -17.22
N SER A 123 -16.53 41.06 -18.55
CA SER A 123 -16.07 39.79 -19.17
C SER A 123 -14.79 39.23 -18.52
N ARG A 124 -13.90 40.12 -18.07
CA ARG A 124 -12.68 39.80 -17.31
C ARG A 124 -12.95 39.07 -15.99
N ILE A 125 -13.99 39.46 -15.26
CA ILE A 125 -14.34 38.89 -13.95
C ILE A 125 -15.03 37.52 -14.10
N SER A 126 -15.68 37.24 -15.24
CA SER A 126 -16.23 35.90 -15.53
C SER A 126 -15.13 34.84 -15.58
N ILE A 127 -13.98 35.12 -16.22
CA ILE A 127 -12.82 34.20 -16.23
C ILE A 127 -12.30 33.96 -14.80
N HIS A 128 -12.26 35.02 -13.98
CA HIS A 128 -11.80 34.91 -12.59
C HIS A 128 -12.76 34.06 -11.75
N LYS A 129 -14.07 34.16 -11.98
CA LYS A 129 -15.07 33.28 -11.33
C LYS A 129 -14.84 31.81 -11.68
N HIS A 130 -14.58 31.49 -12.95
CA HIS A 130 -14.28 30.10 -13.36
C HIS A 130 -13.01 29.57 -12.70
N LEU A 131 -11.98 30.40 -12.58
CA LEU A 131 -10.75 30.04 -11.86
C LEU A 131 -11.02 29.81 -10.36
N VAL A 132 -11.74 30.72 -9.70
CA VAL A 132 -12.09 30.61 -8.27
C VAL A 132 -12.91 29.34 -8.00
N VAL A 133 -13.90 29.05 -8.83
CA VAL A 133 -14.71 27.82 -8.73
C VAL A 133 -13.83 26.58 -8.90
N SER A 134 -12.88 26.58 -9.84
CA SER A 134 -11.95 25.46 -10.04
C SER A 134 -11.07 25.22 -8.80
N PHE A 135 -10.58 26.28 -8.15
CA PHE A 135 -9.84 26.17 -6.90
C PHE A 135 -10.70 25.65 -5.74
N ILE A 136 -11.96 26.09 -5.64
CA ILE A 136 -12.91 25.57 -4.64
C ILE A 136 -13.08 24.05 -4.80
N PHE A 137 -13.32 23.56 -6.01
CA PHE A 137 -13.41 22.11 -6.27
C PHE A 137 -12.13 21.38 -5.90
N ARG A 138 -10.96 21.93 -6.25
CA ARG A 138 -9.67 21.35 -5.87
C ARG A 138 -9.54 21.17 -4.35
N PHE A 139 -9.84 22.20 -3.56
CA PHE A 139 -9.76 22.11 -2.10
C PHE A 139 -10.81 21.16 -1.51
N ILE A 140 -12.02 21.09 -2.07
CA ILE A 140 -13.04 20.10 -1.67
C ILE A 140 -12.55 18.67 -1.94
N LEU A 141 -12.00 18.40 -3.14
CA LEU A 141 -11.48 17.07 -3.49
C LEU A 141 -10.34 16.65 -2.56
N ILE A 142 -9.44 17.57 -2.22
CA ILE A 142 -8.40 17.35 -1.22
C ILE A 142 -9.02 16.96 0.14
N LEU A 143 -10.01 17.71 0.64
CA LEU A 143 -10.63 17.41 1.92
C LEU A 143 -11.33 16.03 1.93
N VAL A 144 -12.02 15.67 0.84
CA VAL A 144 -12.65 14.35 0.69
C VAL A 144 -11.63 13.23 0.67
N MET A 145 -10.51 13.40 -0.05
CA MET A 145 -9.41 12.44 -0.07
C MET A 145 -8.73 12.29 1.29
N MET A 146 -8.74 13.35 2.11
CA MET A 146 -8.20 13.32 3.46
C MET A 146 -9.16 12.72 4.50
N GLN A 147 -10.47 12.64 4.20
CA GLN A 147 -11.49 12.07 5.08
C GLN A 147 -11.19 10.64 5.62
N PRO A 148 -10.71 9.65 4.83
CA PRO A 148 -10.39 8.33 5.35
C PRO A 148 -9.29 8.36 6.42
N PHE A 149 -8.40 9.35 6.41
CA PHE A 149 -7.34 9.48 7.43
C PHE A 149 -7.86 9.97 8.79
N PHE A 150 -8.95 10.74 8.83
CA PHE A 150 -9.57 11.19 10.09
C PHE A 150 -10.57 10.20 10.66
N THR A 151 -11.14 9.32 9.81
CA THR A 151 -12.21 8.40 10.22
C THR A 151 -11.68 7.09 10.81
N THR A 152 -10.36 6.89 10.86
CA THR A 152 -9.76 5.86 11.71
C THR A 152 -9.65 6.44 13.11
N PRO A 153 -10.55 6.09 14.06
CA PRO A 153 -10.32 6.43 15.46
C PRO A 153 -8.96 5.89 15.87
N ASP A 154 -8.23 6.67 16.67
CA ASP A 154 -6.94 6.36 17.27
C ASP A 154 -6.94 4.95 17.88
N MET A 155 -6.61 3.94 17.08
CA MET A 155 -6.02 2.72 17.59
C MET A 155 -4.59 3.08 17.94
N SER A 156 -4.47 3.65 19.14
CA SER A 156 -3.26 3.77 19.96
C SER A 156 -2.14 2.85 19.47
N TYR A 157 -1.20 3.40 18.71
CA TYR A 157 0.04 2.70 18.34
C TYR A 157 1.00 2.55 19.53
N ARG A 158 0.57 2.94 20.74
CA ARG A 158 1.37 2.89 21.99
C ARG A 158 1.15 1.60 22.78
N GLN A 159 0.67 0.52 22.13
CA GLN A 159 0.51 -0.81 22.70
C GLN A 159 0.78 -1.91 21.65
N ILE A 160 1.99 -1.97 21.11
CA ILE A 160 2.70 -3.22 20.76
C ILE A 160 4.17 -2.98 21.12
#